data_AF-A0A532AS60-F1
#
_entry.id   AF-A0A532AS60-F1
#
_cell.length_a   1.000
_cell.length_b   1.000
_cell.length_c   1.000
_cell.angle_alpha   90.00
_cell.angle_beta   90.00
_cell.angle_gamma   90.00
#
_symmetry.space_group_name_H-M   'P 1'
#
loop_
_entity.id
_entity.type
_entity.pdbx_description
1 polymer ?
#
loop_
_entity_poly.entity_id
_entity_poly.type
_entity_poly.pdbx_seq_one_letter_code
_entity_poly.pdbx_strand_id
1 'polypeptide(L)'
;MSRHKTVWQLTVAAILLSLSWPLAPTCHASPLDQLTDLTDKSAVVITLKGRDNFNSEYRYDVSVKNLSADTLISDSLFVVLDKVTNIGGESRENLNSDTILSRMDVLGQDGETQEGKPYFQIPAGAAPDLLPHGLSLPASVRLRNKDYMIVFTPSFKVFGLKRPPPEPKQPQAASSQPGTSPTTASRNSVDKLIQLLIKKGVVTEEEWRKASQP
;
A
#
# COMPACT_ATOMS: atom_id res chain seq x y z
N MET A 1 29.03 -64.21 41.32
CA MET A 1 29.56 -62.82 41.36
C MET A 1 29.56 -62.22 39.95
N SER A 2 28.82 -61.12 39.78
CA SER A 2 28.94 -60.05 38.78
C SER A 2 29.05 -60.38 37.28
N ARG A 3 27.92 -60.41 36.57
CA ARG A 3 27.80 -60.08 35.12
C ARG A 3 26.45 -59.44 34.79
N HIS A 4 26.12 -58.32 35.45
CA HIS A 4 24.89 -57.56 35.19
C HIS A 4 25.19 -56.05 35.09
N LYS A 5 26.10 -55.60 34.21
CA LYS A 5 26.36 -54.17 34.04
C LYS A 5 26.86 -53.80 32.63
N THR A 6 26.23 -54.24 31.53
CA THR A 6 26.66 -53.72 30.21
C THR A 6 25.66 -53.84 29.06
N VAL A 7 24.33 -53.85 29.29
CA VAL A 7 23.37 -53.79 28.16
C VAL A 7 22.20 -52.83 28.43
N TRP A 8 22.32 -51.97 29.44
CA TRP A 8 21.31 -50.97 29.77
C TRP A 8 21.84 -49.55 29.51
N GLN A 9 22.43 -49.33 28.34
CA GLN A 9 22.85 -47.98 27.88
C GLN A 9 22.66 -47.75 26.37
N LEU A 10 21.91 -48.61 25.66
CA LEU A 10 21.72 -48.46 24.21
C LEU A 10 20.28 -48.14 23.77
N THR A 11 19.34 -47.97 24.71
CA THR A 11 17.92 -47.71 24.38
C THR A 11 17.39 -46.34 24.84
N VAL A 12 18.23 -45.46 25.39
CA VAL A 12 17.82 -44.09 25.78
C VAL A 12 18.27 -43.03 24.76
N ALA A 13 19.24 -43.35 23.89
CA ALA A 13 19.72 -42.41 22.87
C ALA A 13 18.78 -42.24 21.66
N ALA A 14 17.77 -43.09 21.50
CA ALA A 14 16.87 -43.08 20.33
C ALA A 14 15.57 -42.28 20.52
N ILE A 15 15.28 -41.78 21.73
CA ILE A 15 14.02 -41.06 22.02
C ILE A 15 14.21 -39.54 22.12
N LEU A 16 15.45 -39.04 22.13
CA LEU A 16 15.75 -37.59 22.13
C LEU A 16 16.02 -37.01 20.74
N LEU A 17 15.78 -37.77 19.67
CA LEU A 17 16.04 -37.36 18.28
C LEU A 17 14.76 -37.06 17.48
N SER A 18 13.65 -36.71 18.12
CA SER A 18 12.36 -36.47 17.46
C SER A 18 11.70 -35.12 17.79
N LEU A 19 12.45 -34.13 18.29
CA LEU A 19 11.91 -32.79 18.60
C LEU A 19 12.50 -31.62 17.82
N SER A 20 13.40 -31.85 16.87
CA SER A 20 13.87 -30.80 15.97
C SER A 20 13.17 -30.87 14.62
N TRP A 21 11.84 -30.72 14.63
CA TRP A 21 11.18 -30.20 13.43
C TRP A 21 11.56 -28.72 13.37
N PRO A 22 12.21 -28.23 12.30
CA PRO A 22 12.26 -26.79 12.10
C PRO A 22 10.82 -26.31 12.02
N LEU A 23 10.47 -25.35 12.88
CA LEU A 23 9.35 -24.45 12.64
C LEU A 23 9.47 -24.04 11.17
N ALA A 24 8.56 -24.54 10.34
CA ALA A 24 8.42 -24.00 8.99
C ALA A 24 8.33 -22.48 9.17
N PRO A 25 9.07 -21.68 8.39
CA PRO A 25 8.86 -20.25 8.41
C PRO A 25 7.37 -20.06 8.17
N THR A 26 6.68 -19.44 9.13
CA THR A 26 5.36 -18.90 8.90
C THR A 26 5.52 -18.03 7.66
N CYS A 27 5.02 -18.50 6.51
CA CYS A 27 4.82 -17.66 5.36
C CYS A 27 3.86 -16.57 5.82
N HIS A 28 4.43 -15.48 6.33
CA HIS A 28 3.76 -14.19 6.29
C HIS A 28 3.38 -14.03 4.82
N ALA A 29 2.09 -14.13 4.53
CA ALA A 29 1.57 -13.75 3.22
C ALA A 29 2.17 -12.37 2.92
N SER A 30 2.86 -12.23 1.79
CA SER A 30 3.49 -10.96 1.45
C SER A 30 2.37 -9.91 1.43
N PRO A 31 2.52 -8.75 2.10
CA PRO A 31 1.47 -7.74 2.14
C PRO A 31 1.01 -7.33 0.73
N LEU A 32 1.85 -7.56 -0.28
CA LEU A 32 1.58 -7.31 -1.68
C LEU A 32 0.49 -8.20 -2.31
N ASP A 33 0.31 -9.45 -1.88
CA ASP A 33 -0.66 -10.39 -2.50
C ASP A 33 -2.12 -9.99 -2.26
N GLN A 34 -2.35 -9.14 -1.26
CA GLN A 34 -3.67 -8.59 -0.94
C GLN A 34 -3.93 -7.25 -1.63
N LEU A 35 -2.92 -6.68 -2.30
CA LEU A 35 -3.04 -5.41 -2.99
C LEU A 35 -3.60 -5.58 -4.39
N THR A 36 -4.32 -4.56 -4.84
CA THR A 36 -4.88 -4.52 -6.18
C THR A 36 -3.82 -4.02 -7.16
N ASP A 37 -3.75 -4.62 -8.36
CA ASP A 37 -2.97 -4.06 -9.46
C ASP A 37 -3.62 -2.74 -9.94
N LEU A 38 -2.87 -1.66 -9.82
CA LEU A 38 -3.27 -0.29 -10.16
C LEU A 38 -2.55 0.22 -11.41
N THR A 39 -1.81 -0.63 -12.13
CA THR A 39 -0.97 -0.24 -13.26
C THR A 39 -1.77 0.44 -14.37
N ASP A 40 -3.02 0.02 -14.63
CA ASP A 40 -3.87 0.66 -15.66
C ASP A 40 -4.49 1.99 -15.20
N LYS A 41 -4.49 2.26 -13.89
CA LYS A 41 -5.15 3.40 -13.25
C LYS A 41 -4.16 4.44 -12.73
N SER A 42 -2.87 4.18 -12.89
CA SER A 42 -1.79 5.02 -12.44
C SER A 42 -0.68 5.03 -13.47
N ALA A 43 0.14 6.08 -13.44
CA ALA A 43 1.35 6.13 -14.25
C ALA A 43 2.56 6.23 -13.34
N VAL A 44 3.63 5.53 -13.71
CA VAL A 44 4.91 5.61 -13.02
C VAL A 44 5.74 6.71 -13.66
N VAL A 45 6.13 7.70 -12.85
CA VAL A 45 6.99 8.80 -13.25
C VAL A 45 8.40 8.48 -12.76
N ILE A 46 9.31 8.25 -13.71
CA ILE A 46 10.69 7.84 -13.44
C ILE A 46 11.61 9.00 -13.80
N THR A 47 12.45 9.42 -12.85
CA THR A 47 13.44 10.47 -13.06
C THR A 47 14.83 9.94 -12.72
N LEU A 48 15.74 9.90 -13.70
CA LEU A 48 17.15 9.58 -13.44
C LEU A 48 17.78 10.74 -12.63
N LYS A 49 18.19 10.46 -11.39
CA LYS A 49 18.79 11.45 -10.49
C LYS A 49 20.30 11.54 -10.67
N GLY A 50 20.94 10.43 -11.02
CA GLY A 50 22.36 10.44 -11.29
C GLY A 50 22.92 9.05 -11.54
N ARG A 51 24.19 9.05 -11.91
CA ARG A 51 24.97 7.86 -12.20
C ARG A 51 26.28 7.92 -11.43
N ASP A 52 26.59 6.86 -10.71
CA ASP A 52 27.91 6.60 -10.16
C ASP A 52 28.67 5.70 -11.13
N ASN A 53 29.69 6.26 -11.79
CA ASN A 53 30.49 5.52 -12.77
C ASN A 53 31.48 4.55 -12.12
N PHE A 54 31.86 4.77 -10.86
CA PHE A 54 32.82 3.91 -10.17
C PHE A 54 32.18 2.57 -9.79
N ASN A 55 30.96 2.63 -9.28
CA ASN A 55 30.19 1.44 -8.92
C ASN A 55 29.22 0.98 -10.01
N SER A 56 29.20 1.64 -11.18
CA SER A 56 28.23 1.42 -12.27
C SER A 56 26.77 1.37 -11.75
N GLU A 57 26.43 2.34 -10.91
CA GLU A 57 25.13 2.43 -10.24
C GLU A 57 24.31 3.60 -10.78
N TYR A 58 23.05 3.34 -11.08
CA TYR A 58 22.07 4.29 -11.55
C TYR A 58 21.04 4.54 -10.44
N ARG A 59 20.77 5.81 -10.16
CA ARG A 59 19.82 6.22 -9.12
C ARG A 59 18.62 6.89 -9.77
N TYR A 60 17.44 6.37 -9.49
CA TYR A 60 16.16 6.84 -10.00
C TYR A 60 15.27 7.27 -8.84
N ASP A 61 14.54 8.36 -9.06
CA ASP A 61 13.35 8.67 -8.27
C ASP A 61 12.14 8.15 -9.01
N VAL A 62 11.31 7.38 -8.32
CA VAL A 62 10.12 6.72 -8.86
C VAL A 62 8.90 7.21 -8.09
N SER A 63 8.03 7.96 -8.77
CA SER A 63 6.75 8.44 -8.23
C SER A 63 5.58 7.77 -8.94
N VAL A 64 4.46 7.65 -8.24
CA VAL A 64 3.20 7.17 -8.79
C VAL A 64 2.26 8.36 -8.98
N LYS A 65 1.74 8.51 -10.19
CA LYS A 65 0.70 9.48 -10.55
C LYS A 65 -0.64 8.76 -10.62
N ASN A 66 -1.61 9.21 -9.85
CA ASN A 66 -2.97 8.69 -9.94
C ASN A 66 -3.63 9.21 -11.23
N LEU A 67 -4.05 8.34 -12.14
CA LEU A 67 -4.77 8.75 -13.36
C LEU A 67 -6.29 8.52 -13.25
N SER A 68 -6.74 7.88 -12.17
CA SER A 68 -8.15 7.60 -11.93
C SER A 68 -8.88 8.79 -11.31
N ALA A 69 -10.21 8.74 -11.37
CA ALA A 69 -11.09 9.67 -10.67
C ALA A 69 -11.25 9.35 -9.17
N ASP A 70 -10.72 8.21 -8.72
CA ASP A 70 -10.82 7.75 -7.34
C ASP A 70 -9.58 8.11 -6.53
N THR A 71 -9.72 8.19 -5.21
CA THR A 71 -8.56 8.34 -4.32
C THR A 71 -7.87 6.99 -4.09
N LEU A 72 -6.54 7.02 -4.09
CA LEU A 72 -5.71 5.87 -3.72
C LEU A 72 -5.17 6.08 -2.31
N ILE A 73 -4.95 5.00 -1.57
CA ILE A 73 -4.41 5.07 -0.20
C ILE A 73 -2.88 5.17 -0.29
N SER A 74 -2.30 6.31 0.08
CA SER A 74 -0.90 6.66 -0.21
C SER A 74 0.12 5.72 0.42
N ASP A 75 -0.11 5.31 1.68
CA ASP A 75 0.79 4.45 2.46
C ASP A 75 0.77 2.98 2.00
N SER A 76 -0.24 2.60 1.22
CA SER A 76 -0.41 1.26 0.64
C SER A 76 0.23 1.09 -0.75
N LEU A 77 0.84 2.14 -1.31
CA LEU A 77 1.37 2.12 -2.67
C LEU A 77 2.74 1.43 -2.71
N PHE A 78 2.86 0.42 -3.57
CA PHE A 78 4.11 -0.25 -3.88
C PHE A 78 4.36 -0.22 -5.39
N VAL A 79 5.62 -0.09 -5.77
CA VAL A 79 6.07 -0.27 -7.15
C VAL A 79 6.93 -1.53 -7.25
N VAL A 80 6.56 -2.42 -8.17
CA VAL A 80 7.28 -3.66 -8.45
C VAL A 80 8.08 -3.47 -9.72
N LEU A 81 9.39 -3.70 -9.67
CA LEU A 81 10.26 -3.63 -10.84
C LEU A 81 9.95 -4.80 -11.79
N ASP A 82 9.34 -4.49 -12.92
CA ASP A 82 8.83 -5.49 -13.85
C ASP A 82 9.89 -5.96 -14.83
N LYS A 83 10.58 -5.00 -15.45
CA LYS A 83 11.65 -5.22 -16.43
C LYS A 83 12.58 -4.02 -16.49
N VAL A 84 13.73 -4.22 -17.11
CA VAL A 84 14.68 -3.17 -17.44
C VAL A 84 15.04 -3.29 -18.92
N THR A 85 15.07 -2.16 -19.63
CA THR A 85 15.43 -2.11 -21.05
C THR A 85 16.72 -1.35 -21.29
N ASN A 86 17.45 -1.73 -22.34
CA ASN A 86 18.58 -0.96 -22.83
C ASN A 86 18.13 0.29 -23.63
N ILE A 87 19.10 1.06 -24.16
CA ILE A 87 18.85 2.24 -24.99
C ILE A 87 18.05 1.95 -26.29
N GLY A 88 18.08 0.70 -26.76
CA GLY A 88 17.32 0.25 -27.93
C GLY A 88 15.90 -0.24 -27.58
N GLY A 89 15.53 -0.24 -26.29
CA GLY A 89 14.23 -0.73 -25.83
C GLY A 89 14.17 -2.25 -25.61
N GLU A 90 15.27 -2.98 -25.83
CA GLU A 90 15.32 -4.42 -25.62
C GLU A 90 15.43 -4.75 -24.14
N SER A 91 14.68 -5.74 -23.68
CA SER A 91 14.68 -6.21 -22.28
C SER A 91 15.52 -7.47 -22.05
N ARG A 92 16.04 -8.06 -23.13
CA ARG A 92 16.89 -9.26 -23.12
C ARG A 92 18.21 -8.97 -23.78
N GLU A 93 19.23 -9.72 -23.38
CA GLU A 93 20.50 -9.68 -24.10
C GLU A 93 20.44 -10.50 -25.39
N ASN A 94 21.08 -9.96 -26.44
CA ASN A 94 21.13 -10.59 -27.76
C ASN A 94 21.85 -11.94 -27.78
N LEU A 95 22.85 -12.14 -26.90
CA LEU A 95 23.71 -13.33 -26.96
C LEU A 95 23.17 -14.51 -26.14
N ASN A 96 22.74 -14.27 -24.91
CA ASN A 96 22.45 -15.34 -23.94
C ASN A 96 20.96 -15.51 -23.65
N SER A 97 20.10 -14.70 -24.26
CA SER A 97 18.67 -14.65 -24.00
C SER A 97 18.27 -14.32 -22.56
N ASP A 98 19.19 -14.06 -21.63
CA ASP A 98 18.86 -13.63 -20.27
C ASP A 98 18.15 -12.27 -20.27
N THR A 99 17.32 -12.02 -19.26
CA THR A 99 16.74 -10.68 -19.08
C THR A 99 17.81 -9.74 -18.56
N ILE A 100 17.79 -8.49 -19.01
CA ILE A 100 18.73 -7.47 -18.52
C ILE A 100 18.63 -7.29 -17.00
N LEU A 101 17.41 -7.37 -16.46
CA LEU A 101 17.15 -7.27 -15.02
C LEU A 101 17.84 -8.38 -14.21
N SER A 102 17.92 -9.61 -14.73
CA SER A 102 18.55 -10.74 -14.01
C SER A 102 20.04 -10.55 -13.72
N ARG A 103 20.69 -9.60 -14.40
CA ARG A 103 22.11 -9.27 -14.23
C ARG A 103 22.33 -7.98 -13.45
N MET A 104 21.27 -7.39 -12.90
CA MET A 104 21.35 -6.18 -12.11
C MET A 104 21.31 -6.49 -10.62
N ASP A 105 22.23 -5.86 -9.91
CA ASP A 105 22.15 -5.73 -8.46
C ASP A 105 21.11 -4.61 -8.16
N VAL A 106 19.95 -5.00 -7.64
CA VAL A 106 18.90 -4.06 -7.19
C VAL A 106 19.17 -3.71 -5.73
N LEU A 107 19.36 -2.42 -5.43
CA LEU A 107 19.78 -1.97 -4.11
C LEU A 107 18.66 -1.17 -3.42
N GLY A 108 18.48 -1.42 -2.13
CA GLY A 108 17.50 -0.69 -1.31
C GLY A 108 16.05 -1.06 -1.58
N GLN A 109 15.79 -2.25 -2.12
CA GLN A 109 14.44 -2.81 -2.22
C GLN A 109 13.87 -3.14 -0.83
N ASP A 110 12.56 -3.00 -0.67
CA ASP A 110 11.87 -3.32 0.58
C ASP A 110 11.50 -4.81 0.68
N GLY A 111 11.60 -5.53 -0.43
CA GLY A 111 11.45 -6.98 -0.51
C GLY A 111 11.28 -7.46 -1.94
N GLU A 112 10.83 -8.71 -2.06
CA GLU A 112 10.60 -9.39 -3.34
C GLU A 112 9.20 -10.02 -3.38
N THR A 113 8.59 -10.06 -4.57
CA THR A 113 7.36 -10.80 -4.81
C THR A 113 7.62 -12.31 -4.78
N GLN A 114 6.56 -13.13 -4.80
CA GLN A 114 6.70 -14.59 -4.92
C GLN A 114 7.43 -15.02 -6.21
N GLU A 115 7.38 -14.18 -7.24
CA GLU A 115 8.08 -14.38 -8.51
C GLU A 115 9.54 -13.92 -8.48
N GLY A 116 10.03 -13.43 -7.33
CA GLY A 116 11.38 -12.88 -7.18
C GLY A 116 11.55 -11.48 -7.77
N LYS A 117 10.46 -10.75 -8.05
CA LYS A 117 10.56 -9.36 -8.55
C LYS A 117 10.74 -8.40 -7.38
N PRO A 118 11.71 -7.47 -7.43
CA PRO A 118 11.94 -6.57 -6.31
C PRO A 118 10.89 -5.46 -6.28
N TYR A 119 10.47 -5.07 -5.08
CA TYR A 119 9.49 -4.01 -4.87
C TYR A 119 10.00 -2.92 -3.93
N PHE A 120 9.40 -1.75 -4.08
CA PHE A 120 9.69 -0.56 -3.28
C PHE A 120 8.36 0.04 -2.79
N GLN A 121 8.29 0.39 -1.52
CA GLN A 121 7.20 1.12 -0.94
C GLN A 121 7.33 2.60 -1.32
N ILE A 122 6.23 3.18 -1.80
CA ILE A 122 6.16 4.60 -2.05
C ILE A 122 6.03 5.33 -0.70
N PRO A 123 6.89 6.33 -0.41
CA PRO A 123 6.81 7.05 0.85
C PRO A 123 5.45 7.74 1.02
N ALA A 124 4.87 7.59 2.21
CA ALA A 124 3.65 8.30 2.56
C ALA A 124 3.88 9.82 2.54
N GLY A 125 3.00 10.54 1.84
CA GLY A 125 2.98 11.99 1.87
C GLY A 125 2.37 12.55 3.16
N ALA A 126 2.27 13.88 3.25
CA ALA A 126 1.55 14.53 4.34
C ALA A 126 0.05 14.19 4.36
N ALA A 127 -0.51 13.88 3.19
CA ALA A 127 -1.89 13.44 3.05
C ALA A 127 -1.97 11.90 3.04
N PRO A 128 -2.93 11.30 3.77
CA PRO A 128 -3.10 9.85 3.81
C PRO A 128 -3.57 9.27 2.46
N ASP A 129 -4.19 10.11 1.62
CA ASP A 129 -4.73 9.69 0.32
C ASP A 129 -4.03 10.44 -0.82
N LEU A 130 -3.82 9.73 -1.93
CA LEU A 130 -3.37 10.27 -3.20
C LEU A 130 -4.60 10.63 -4.03
N LEU A 131 -4.84 11.94 -4.14
CA LEU A 131 -5.99 12.50 -4.85
C LEU A 131 -5.98 12.16 -6.36
N PRO A 132 -7.13 12.24 -7.05
CA PRO A 132 -7.20 12.14 -8.50
C PRO A 132 -6.20 13.08 -9.17
N HIS A 133 -5.44 12.57 -10.15
CA HIS A 133 -4.38 13.31 -10.85
C HIS A 133 -3.20 13.77 -9.96
N GLY A 134 -3.19 13.38 -8.69
CA GLY A 134 -2.11 13.65 -7.75
C GLY A 134 -0.84 12.83 -8.03
N LEU A 135 0.29 13.33 -7.54
CA LEU A 135 1.61 12.70 -7.65
C LEU A 135 2.12 12.35 -6.26
N SER A 136 2.61 11.13 -6.08
CA SER A 136 3.21 10.67 -4.82
C SER A 136 4.60 11.26 -4.58
N LEU A 137 5.07 11.13 -3.34
CA LEU A 137 6.50 11.28 -3.06
C LEU A 137 7.30 10.20 -3.82
N PRO A 138 8.58 10.47 -4.14
CA PRO A 138 9.41 9.52 -4.87
C PRO A 138 10.01 8.46 -3.94
N ALA A 139 9.95 7.20 -4.36
CA ALA A 139 10.82 6.14 -3.86
C ALA A 139 12.18 6.20 -4.58
N SER A 140 13.27 5.91 -3.85
CA SER A 140 14.61 5.87 -4.45
C SER A 140 14.93 4.45 -4.90
N VAL A 141 15.13 4.26 -6.20
CA VAL A 141 15.50 2.98 -6.80
C VAL A 141 16.93 3.05 -7.31
N ARG A 142 17.74 2.05 -6.94
CA ARG A 142 19.16 2.00 -7.27
C ARG A 142 19.45 0.70 -8.01
N LEU A 143 19.92 0.82 -9.24
CA LEU A 143 20.25 -0.32 -10.10
C LEU A 143 21.74 -0.30 -10.40
N ARG A 144 22.42 -1.39 -10.08
CA ARG A 144 23.85 -1.53 -10.35
C ARG A 144 24.07 -2.66 -11.34
N ASN A 145 24.93 -2.42 -12.32
CA ASN A 145 25.37 -3.45 -13.25
C ASN A 145 26.89 -3.40 -13.37
N LYS A 146 27.59 -4.41 -12.85
CA LYS A 146 29.07 -4.44 -12.86
C LYS A 146 29.65 -4.67 -14.25
N ASP A 147 28.86 -5.27 -15.13
CA ASP A 147 29.28 -5.68 -16.47
C ASP A 147 28.98 -4.62 -17.54
N TYR A 148 28.19 -3.58 -17.21
CA TYR A 148 27.71 -2.58 -18.18
C TYR A 148 27.89 -1.13 -17.73
N MET A 149 28.27 -0.28 -18.70
CA MET A 149 28.39 1.17 -18.56
C MET A 149 27.28 1.95 -19.29
N ILE A 150 26.14 1.32 -19.62
CA ILE A 150 25.07 1.95 -20.40
C ILE A 150 23.85 2.28 -19.54
N VAL A 151 23.17 3.38 -19.85
CA VAL A 151 21.95 3.78 -19.13
C VAL A 151 20.83 2.79 -19.43
N PHE A 152 20.10 2.42 -18.39
CA PHE A 152 18.95 1.53 -18.49
C PHE A 152 17.65 2.25 -18.15
N THR A 153 16.54 1.80 -18.72
CA THR A 153 15.22 2.32 -18.42
C THR A 153 14.44 1.26 -17.65
N PRO A 154 14.22 1.43 -16.33
CA PRO A 154 13.39 0.53 -15.58
C PRO A 154 11.90 0.73 -15.91
N SER A 155 11.12 -0.33 -15.76
CA SER A 155 9.66 -0.31 -15.89
C SER A 155 9.05 -0.91 -14.63
N PHE A 156 7.96 -0.34 -14.13
CA PHE A 156 7.34 -0.77 -12.89
C PHE A 156 5.85 -1.04 -13.08
N LYS A 157 5.34 -1.98 -12.27
CA LYS A 157 3.92 -2.15 -12.01
C LYS A 157 3.57 -1.50 -10.68
N VAL A 158 2.34 -1.02 -10.55
CA VAL A 158 1.87 -0.32 -9.35
C VAL A 158 0.84 -1.17 -8.65
N PHE A 159 1.02 -1.39 -7.35
CA PHE A 159 0.08 -2.11 -6.49
C PHE A 159 -0.35 -1.22 -5.33
N GLY A 160 -1.59 -1.39 -4.88
CA GLY A 160 -2.07 -0.71 -3.68
C GLY A 160 -3.54 -0.93 -3.39
N LEU A 161 -4.05 -0.16 -2.43
CA LEU A 161 -5.47 -0.18 -2.06
C LEU A 161 -6.17 1.07 -2.59
N LYS A 162 -7.36 0.84 -3.14
CA LYS A 162 -8.29 1.91 -3.51
C LYS A 162 -9.22 2.17 -2.32
N ARG A 163 -9.52 3.45 -2.05
CA ARG A 163 -10.54 3.78 -1.05
C ARG A 163 -11.94 3.43 -1.59
N PRO A 164 -12.81 2.77 -0.80
CA PRO A 164 -14.20 2.58 -1.19
C PRO A 164 -14.87 3.94 -1.46
N PRO A 165 -15.75 4.06 -2.46
CA PRO A 165 -16.52 5.27 -2.65
C PRO A 165 -17.24 5.64 -1.34
N PRO A 166 -17.26 6.93 -0.95
CA PRO A 166 -18.05 7.35 0.19
C PRO A 166 -19.51 6.95 -0.05
N GLU A 167 -20.17 6.38 0.96
CA GLU A 167 -21.57 5.99 0.85
C GLU A 167 -22.37 7.17 0.29
N PRO A 168 -23.20 6.96 -0.75
CA PRO A 168 -24.00 8.03 -1.30
C PRO A 168 -24.87 8.58 -0.17
N LYS A 169 -24.64 9.85 0.17
CA LYS A 169 -25.59 10.61 0.99
C LYS A 169 -26.94 10.44 0.30
N GLN A 170 -27.82 9.72 0.98
CA GLN A 170 -29.16 9.42 0.53
C GLN A 170 -29.77 10.73 -0.01
N PRO A 171 -30.22 10.78 -1.27
CA PRO A 171 -30.78 11.99 -1.83
C PRO A 171 -31.99 12.37 -0.99
N GLN A 172 -31.86 13.41 -0.17
CA GLN A 172 -33.02 14.18 0.24
C GLN A 172 -33.63 14.69 -1.05
N ALA A 173 -34.78 14.12 -1.41
CA ALA A 173 -35.53 14.47 -2.59
C ALA A 173 -35.64 16.00 -2.68
N ALA A 174 -34.97 16.56 -3.69
CA ALA A 174 -35.24 17.91 -4.13
C ALA A 174 -36.64 17.89 -4.74
N SER A 175 -37.64 18.19 -3.92
CA SER A 175 -38.96 18.56 -4.40
C SER A 175 -38.81 19.89 -5.14
N SER A 176 -38.87 19.82 -6.46
CA SER A 176 -39.08 20.96 -7.33
C SER A 176 -40.47 21.55 -7.07
N GLN A 177 -40.54 22.69 -6.39
CA GLN A 177 -41.66 23.62 -6.51
C GLN A 177 -41.17 25.09 -6.50
N PRO A 178 -41.75 25.95 -7.35
CA PRO A 178 -41.37 27.35 -7.45
C PRO A 178 -42.05 28.18 -6.35
N GLY A 179 -41.31 29.13 -5.78
CA GLY A 179 -41.88 30.33 -5.17
C GLY A 179 -42.21 30.29 -3.66
N THR A 180 -41.58 31.24 -2.97
CA THR A 180 -42.02 31.96 -1.75
C THR A 180 -41.87 31.34 -0.35
N SER A 181 -41.17 32.12 0.50
CA SER A 181 -41.15 32.20 1.98
C SER A 181 -40.16 31.30 2.77
N PRO A 182 -39.26 31.89 3.61
CA PRO A 182 -38.31 31.15 4.45
C PRO A 182 -38.75 31.14 5.92
N THR A 183 -39.33 30.06 6.46
CA THR A 183 -39.43 29.95 7.95
C THR A 183 -39.62 28.53 8.52
N THR A 184 -40.07 27.54 7.75
CA THR A 184 -40.50 26.25 8.34
C THR A 184 -39.37 25.22 8.53
N ALA A 185 -38.32 25.24 7.71
CA ALA A 185 -37.23 24.27 7.79
C ALA A 185 -36.37 24.43 9.06
N SER A 186 -36.21 25.66 9.55
CA SER A 186 -35.42 25.98 10.76
C SER A 186 -36.07 25.46 12.04
N ARG A 187 -37.41 25.49 12.12
CA ARG A 187 -38.17 25.07 13.30
C ARG A 187 -37.99 23.58 13.59
N ASN A 188 -38.04 22.75 12.54
CA ASN A 188 -37.87 21.30 12.65
C ASN A 188 -36.44 20.90 13.09
N SER A 189 -35.42 21.66 12.67
CA SER A 189 -34.04 21.44 13.14
C SER A 189 -33.84 21.83 14.60
N VAL A 190 -34.49 22.91 15.03
CA VAL A 190 -34.45 23.37 16.42
C VAL A 190 -35.19 22.40 17.35
N ASP A 191 -36.36 21.88 16.95
CA ASP A 191 -37.11 20.90 17.74
C ASP A 191 -36.33 19.59 17.94
N LYS A 192 -35.60 19.13 16.91
CA LYS A 192 -34.70 17.95 17.03
C LYS A 192 -33.52 18.21 17.96
N LEU A 193 -32.94 19.41 17.93
CA LEU A 193 -31.87 19.81 18.83
C LEU A 193 -32.36 19.82 20.28
N ILE A 194 -33.55 20.38 20.53
CA ILE A 194 -34.19 20.44 21.85
C ILE A 194 -34.47 19.02 22.37
N GLN A 195 -35.01 18.13 21.54
CA GLN A 195 -35.23 16.72 21.95
C GLN A 195 -33.92 16.01 22.31
N LEU A 196 -32.83 16.29 21.60
CA LEU A 196 -31.51 15.71 21.91
C LEU A 196 -30.94 16.25 23.22
N LEU A 197 -31.13 17.54 23.51
CA LEU A 197 -30.67 18.17 24.75
C LEU A 197 -31.42 17.63 25.98
N ILE A 198 -32.73 17.41 25.86
CA ILE A 198 -33.55 16.77 26.90
C ILE A 198 -33.11 15.31 27.10
N LYS A 199 -32.95 14.55 26.00
CA LYS A 199 -32.54 13.14 26.04
C LYS A 199 -31.13 12.94 26.62
N LYS A 200 -30.26 13.94 26.49
CA LYS A 200 -28.89 13.93 27.06
C LYS A 200 -28.84 14.42 28.51
N GLY A 201 -29.97 14.80 29.11
CA GLY A 201 -30.04 15.30 30.49
C GLY A 201 -29.39 16.67 30.67
N VAL A 202 -29.16 17.40 29.58
CA VAL A 202 -28.55 18.75 29.60
C VAL A 202 -29.60 19.82 29.91
N VAL A 203 -30.88 19.53 29.60
CA VAL A 203 -32.03 20.39 29.88
C VAL A 203 -33.11 19.55 30.53
N THR A 204 -33.68 20.03 31.64
CA THR A 204 -34.82 19.37 32.28
C THR A 204 -36.15 19.84 31.66
N GLU A 205 -37.14 18.96 31.57
CA GLU A 205 -38.44 19.23 30.93
C GLU A 205 -39.21 20.37 31.62
N GLU A 206 -38.93 20.62 32.90
CA GLU A 206 -39.53 21.69 33.69
C GLU A 206 -38.99 23.09 33.35
N GLU A 207 -37.72 23.21 32.93
CA GLU A 207 -37.12 24.49 32.52
C GLU A 207 -37.63 24.95 31.15
N TRP A 208 -37.93 24.01 30.25
CA TRP A 208 -38.51 24.31 28.93
C TRP A 208 -39.96 24.82 29.03
N ARG A 209 -40.78 24.23 29.91
CA ARG A 209 -42.17 24.68 30.10
C ARG A 209 -42.26 26.10 30.67
N LYS A 210 -41.28 26.55 31.45
CA LYS A 210 -41.23 27.93 31.97
C LYS A 210 -40.79 28.95 30.91
N ALA A 211 -39.95 28.55 29.95
CA ALA A 211 -39.48 29.43 28.88
C ALA A 211 -40.46 29.55 27.68
N SER A 212 -41.49 28.69 27.63
CA SER A 212 -42.44 28.60 26.51
C SER A 212 -43.84 29.14 26.82
N GLN A 213 -44.05 29.73 28.00
CA GLN A 213 -45.26 30.50 28.28
C GLN A 213 -45.04 31.99 27.91
N PRO A 214 -45.96 32.61 27.15
CA PRO A 214 -45.89 34.02 26.80
C PRO A 214 -46.14 34.95 28.00
#